data_AF-A0A919ZHA4-F1
#
_entry.id   AF-A0A919ZHA4-F1
#
_cell.length_a   1.000
_cell.length_b   1.000
_cell.length_c   1.000
_cell.angle_alpha   90.00
_cell.angle_beta   90.00
_cell.angle_gamma   90.00
#
_symmetry.space_group_name_H-M   'P 1'
#
loop_
_entity.id
_entity.type
_entity.pdbx_description
1 polymer ?
#
loop_
_entity_poly.entity_id
_entity_poly.type
_entity_poly.pdbx_seq_one_letter_code
_entity_poly.pdbx_strand_id
1 'polypeptide(L)'
;MIMISHKKKRIYLWISAAVISCIVATLYYHRDLPFHHNIEAVIYSPDTTFEKKTRVILDGEKYKRLSGKHRITGEIKVDQDLTYHFTVDLDENQYEYAIPYYSEDGSRLTLGFIHISKDLDQVWMKSSEVNIRYQLHDGYIYGPASSTEDVGDSLTKMLYGK
;
A
#
# COMPACT_ATOMS: atom_id res chain seq x y z
N MET A 1 -29.15 53.08 -10.84
CA MET A 1 -29.78 51.97 -11.60
C MET A 1 -28.72 51.36 -12.51
N ILE A 2 -27.98 50.36 -12.03
CA ILE A 2 -26.84 49.80 -12.78
C ILE A 2 -27.37 48.71 -13.71
N MET A 3 -27.56 49.07 -14.98
CA MET A 3 -27.94 48.16 -16.05
C MET A 3 -26.74 47.28 -16.40
N ILE A 4 -26.48 46.24 -15.60
CA ILE A 4 -25.45 45.24 -15.89
C ILE A 4 -25.87 44.51 -17.17
N SER A 5 -25.25 44.92 -18.27
CA SER A 5 -25.38 44.33 -19.61
C SER A 5 -25.52 42.81 -19.56
N HIS A 6 -26.60 42.29 -20.14
CA HIS A 6 -26.91 40.85 -20.23
C HIS A 6 -25.75 40.00 -20.77
N LYS A 7 -24.84 40.58 -21.58
CA LYS A 7 -23.63 39.92 -22.05
C LYS A 7 -22.65 39.62 -20.91
N LYS A 8 -22.47 40.52 -19.94
CA LYS A 8 -21.59 40.31 -18.79
C LYS A 8 -22.12 39.19 -17.89
N LYS A 9 -23.43 39.14 -17.66
CA LYS A 9 -24.08 38.04 -16.89
C LYS A 9 -23.87 36.66 -17.52
N ARG A 10 -23.94 36.57 -18.85
CA ARG A 10 -23.64 35.33 -19.59
C ARG A 10 -22.18 34.89 -19.45
N ILE A 11 -21.24 35.84 -19.51
CA ILE A 11 -19.81 35.54 -19.33
C ILE A 11 -19.54 35.02 -17.91
N TYR A 12 -20.11 35.63 -16.87
CA TYR A 12 -19.95 35.13 -15.50
C TYR A 12 -20.54 33.73 -15.30
N LEU A 13 -21.67 33.40 -15.97
CA LEU A 13 -22.24 32.05 -15.96
C LEU A 13 -21.33 31.00 -16.60
N TRP A 14 -20.65 31.34 -17.71
CA TRP A 14 -19.69 30.43 -18.34
C TRP A 14 -18.43 30.24 -17.49
N ILE A 15 -17.92 31.32 -16.88
CA ILE A 15 -16.78 31.25 -15.98
C ILE A 15 -17.13 30.40 -14.75
N SER A 16 -18.29 30.61 -14.12
CA SER A 16 -18.70 29.81 -12.96
C SER A 16 -18.89 28.34 -13.33
N ALA A 17 -19.50 28.03 -14.47
CA ALA A 17 -19.65 26.66 -14.96
C ALA A 17 -18.28 25.99 -15.20
N ALA A 18 -17.32 26.70 -15.79
CA ALA A 18 -15.97 26.18 -16.00
C ALA A 18 -15.23 25.92 -14.68
N VAL A 19 -15.33 26.84 -13.71
CA VAL A 19 -14.73 26.66 -12.38
C VAL A 19 -15.34 25.47 -11.65
N ILE A 20 -16.68 25.35 -11.66
CA ILE A 20 -17.37 24.21 -11.06
C ILE A 20 -16.94 22.90 -11.73
N SER A 21 -16.85 22.86 -13.06
CA SER A 21 -16.38 21.70 -13.80
C SER A 21 -14.95 21.30 -13.41
N CYS A 22 -14.05 22.26 -13.25
CA CYS A 22 -12.68 22.00 -12.79
C CYS A 22 -12.65 21.45 -11.35
N ILE A 23 -13.48 22.00 -10.46
CA ILE A 23 -13.59 21.52 -9.07
C ILE A 23 -14.10 20.09 -9.05
N VAL A 24 -15.19 19.79 -9.79
CA VAL A 24 -15.77 18.44 -9.86
C VAL A 24 -14.77 17.44 -10.46
N ALA A 25 -14.07 17.81 -11.55
CA ALA A 25 -13.06 16.95 -12.15
C ALA A 25 -11.91 16.66 -11.18
N THR A 26 -11.46 17.67 -10.42
CA THR A 26 -10.42 17.51 -9.39
C THR A 26 -10.86 16.57 -8.27
N LEU A 27 -12.09 16.76 -7.75
CA LEU A 27 -12.64 15.91 -6.71
C LEU A 27 -12.84 14.46 -7.18
N TYR A 28 -13.28 14.26 -8.42
CA TYR A 28 -13.44 12.92 -8.98
C TYR A 28 -12.10 12.23 -9.21
N TYR A 29 -11.08 12.98 -9.64
CA TYR A 29 -9.73 12.47 -9.88
C TYR A 29 -9.00 12.05 -8.60
N HIS A 30 -9.29 12.73 -7.48
CA HIS A 30 -8.70 12.44 -6.16
C HIS A 30 -9.56 11.52 -5.30
N ARG A 31 -10.58 10.87 -5.85
CA ARG A 31 -11.42 9.96 -5.08
C ARG A 31 -10.60 8.76 -4.61
N ASP A 32 -10.60 8.54 -3.30
CA ASP A 32 -9.99 7.37 -2.67
C ASP A 32 -10.70 6.11 -3.17
N LEU A 33 -9.91 5.15 -3.65
CA LEU A 33 -10.38 3.83 -4.07
C LEU A 33 -10.09 2.85 -2.94
N PRO A 34 -11.12 2.40 -2.19
CA PRO A 34 -10.90 1.40 -1.15
C PRO A 34 -10.46 0.09 -1.80
N PHE A 35 -9.59 -0.64 -1.12
CA PHE A 35 -9.20 -1.99 -1.47
C PHE A 35 -9.29 -2.90 -0.25
N HIS A 36 -9.65 -4.15 -0.49
CA HIS A 36 -9.64 -5.20 0.51
C HIS A 36 -9.21 -6.49 -0.17
N HIS A 37 -7.98 -6.93 0.11
CA HIS A 37 -7.40 -8.13 -0.47
C HIS A 37 -7.11 -9.14 0.63
N ASN A 38 -7.50 -10.39 0.38
CA ASN A 38 -7.22 -11.52 1.22
C ASN A 38 -6.28 -12.45 0.43
N ILE A 39 -5.02 -12.47 0.84
CA ILE A 39 -3.93 -13.12 0.12
C ILE A 39 -3.53 -14.36 0.91
N GLU A 40 -3.66 -15.53 0.28
CA GLU A 40 -3.11 -16.77 0.81
C GLU A 40 -1.59 -16.73 0.70
N ALA A 41 -0.91 -16.92 1.82
CA ALA A 41 0.52 -16.70 1.91
C ALA A 41 1.19 -17.83 2.70
N VAL A 42 2.52 -17.82 2.68
CA VAL A 42 3.35 -18.74 3.42
C VAL A 42 4.33 -17.96 4.28
N ILE A 43 4.43 -18.33 5.56
CA ILE A 43 5.54 -17.93 6.44
C ILE A 43 6.62 -18.98 6.27
N TYR A 44 7.83 -18.55 5.99
CA TYR A 44 8.96 -19.44 5.76
C TYR A 44 10.26 -18.87 6.31
N SER A 45 11.22 -19.74 6.55
CA SER A 45 12.58 -19.33 6.91
C SER A 45 13.58 -20.10 6.06
N PRO A 46 14.34 -19.45 5.14
CA PRO A 46 15.22 -20.11 4.17
C PRO A 46 16.26 -21.05 4.78
N ASP A 47 16.73 -20.73 5.98
CA ASP A 47 17.76 -21.50 6.69
C ASP A 47 17.19 -22.70 7.47
N THR A 48 15.87 -22.91 7.41
CA THR A 48 15.18 -23.98 8.14
C THR A 48 14.16 -24.69 7.24
N THR A 49 13.64 -25.83 7.69
CA THR A 49 12.49 -26.48 7.05
C THR A 49 11.16 -25.91 7.53
N PHE A 50 11.16 -24.73 8.17
CA PHE A 50 9.94 -24.13 8.68
C PHE A 50 9.10 -23.57 7.55
N GLU A 51 7.87 -24.05 7.47
CA GLU A 51 6.84 -23.54 6.58
C GLU A 51 5.50 -23.55 7.33
N LYS A 52 4.77 -22.43 7.25
CA LYS A 52 3.42 -22.33 7.79
C LYS A 52 2.53 -21.55 6.81
N LYS A 53 1.43 -22.17 6.40
CA LYS A 53 0.36 -21.47 5.66
C LYS A 53 -0.26 -20.39 6.53
N THR A 54 -0.44 -19.21 5.95
CA THR A 54 -0.96 -18.03 6.64
C THR A 54 -1.92 -17.27 5.73
N ARG A 55 -2.61 -16.31 6.32
CA ARG A 55 -3.45 -15.37 5.59
C ARG A 55 -2.98 -13.96 5.85
N VAL A 56 -2.73 -13.23 4.76
CA VAL A 56 -2.45 -11.79 4.78
C VAL A 56 -3.69 -11.04 4.32
N ILE A 57 -4.20 -10.15 5.18
CA ILE A 57 -5.29 -9.24 4.84
C ILE A 57 -4.68 -7.87 4.61
N LEU A 58 -4.91 -7.31 3.43
CA LEU A 58 -4.47 -5.99 3.03
C LEU A 58 -5.71 -5.11 2.83
N ASP A 59 -5.89 -4.13 3.71
CA ASP A 59 -7.08 -3.26 3.74
C ASP A 59 -6.67 -1.79 3.77
N GLY A 60 -7.37 -0.94 3.02
CA GLY A 60 -7.06 0.48 2.99
C GLY A 60 -7.59 1.21 1.77
N GLU A 61 -6.93 2.31 1.46
CA GLU A 61 -7.34 3.25 0.42
C GLU A 61 -6.17 3.59 -0.49
N LYS A 62 -6.44 3.59 -1.79
CA LYS A 62 -5.52 3.99 -2.85
C LYS A 62 -5.96 5.34 -3.40
N TYR A 63 -5.03 6.29 -3.45
CA TYR A 63 -5.30 7.60 -4.03
C TYR A 63 -4.12 8.12 -4.84
N LYS A 64 -4.40 9.11 -5.68
CA LYS A 64 -3.39 9.74 -6.53
C LYS A 64 -3.02 11.11 -5.96
N ARG A 65 -1.73 11.31 -5.67
CA ARG A 65 -1.21 12.59 -5.19
C ARG A 65 -1.21 13.61 -6.33
N LEU A 66 -1.19 14.90 -5.97
CA LEU A 66 -0.98 16.01 -6.90
C LEU A 66 0.33 15.90 -7.69
N SER A 67 1.35 15.24 -7.12
CA SER A 67 2.61 14.91 -7.81
C SER A 67 2.46 13.85 -8.89
N GLY A 68 1.28 13.26 -9.07
CA GLY A 68 1.00 12.18 -10.01
C GLY A 68 1.34 10.78 -9.47
N LYS A 69 2.10 10.67 -8.37
CA LYS A 69 2.39 9.38 -7.73
C LYS A 69 1.15 8.80 -7.05
N HIS A 70 0.97 7.49 -7.16
CA HIS A 70 -0.05 6.77 -6.40
C HIS A 70 0.45 6.57 -4.96
N ARG A 71 -0.45 6.68 -4.00
CA ARG A 71 -0.21 6.41 -2.59
C ARG A 71 -1.25 5.42 -2.10
N ILE A 72 -0.83 4.54 -1.21
CA ILE A 72 -1.74 3.70 -0.43
C ILE A 72 -1.56 4.01 1.04
N THR A 73 -2.67 3.96 1.77
CA THR A 73 -2.71 4.03 3.23
C THR A 73 -3.62 2.94 3.73
N GLY A 74 -3.25 2.28 4.82
CA GLY A 74 -4.04 1.14 5.28
C GLY A 74 -3.36 0.33 6.36
N GLU A 75 -3.82 -0.90 6.48
CA GLU A 75 -3.30 -1.90 7.40
C GLU A 75 -3.05 -3.22 6.68
N ILE A 76 -2.03 -3.94 7.15
CA ILE A 76 -1.75 -5.31 6.77
C ILE A 76 -1.83 -6.17 8.03
N LYS A 77 -2.62 -7.24 7.97
CA LYS A 77 -2.83 -8.19 9.07
C LYS A 77 -2.38 -9.59 8.67
N VAL A 78 -1.62 -10.25 9.53
CA VAL A 78 -1.17 -11.64 9.35
C VAL A 78 -1.81 -12.51 10.42
N ASP A 79 -2.62 -13.49 10.02
CA ASP A 79 -3.32 -14.44 10.91
C ASP A 79 -4.10 -13.79 12.08
N GLN A 80 -4.44 -12.50 11.99
CA GLN A 80 -4.99 -11.64 13.07
C GLN A 80 -4.04 -11.36 14.25
N ASP A 81 -2.82 -11.92 14.22
CA ASP A 81 -1.83 -11.82 15.30
C ASP A 81 -0.92 -10.60 15.14
N LEU A 82 -0.53 -10.28 13.90
CA LEU A 82 0.35 -9.16 13.58
C LEU A 82 -0.43 -8.15 12.77
N THR A 83 -0.35 -6.86 13.13
CA THR A 83 -1.00 -5.76 12.42
C THR A 83 -0.01 -4.63 12.21
N TYR A 84 0.15 -4.18 10.97
CA TYR A 84 1.00 -3.06 10.62
C TYR A 84 0.18 -2.00 9.90
N HIS A 85 0.24 -0.76 10.38
CA HIS A 85 -0.33 0.39 9.68
C HIS A 85 0.72 1.02 8.76
N PHE A 86 0.37 1.30 7.52
CA PHE A 86 1.31 1.84 6.54
C PHE A 86 0.72 3.03 5.77
N THR A 87 1.62 3.87 5.29
CA THR A 87 1.33 4.89 4.27
C THR A 87 2.55 4.99 3.37
N VAL A 88 2.39 4.64 2.09
CA VAL A 88 3.52 4.51 1.16
C VAL A 88 3.16 4.99 -0.24
N ASP A 89 4.13 5.66 -0.86
CA ASP A 89 4.06 6.05 -2.27
C ASP A 89 4.51 4.89 -3.14
N LEU A 90 3.90 4.76 -4.33
CA LEU A 90 4.35 3.84 -5.36
C LEU A 90 5.76 4.25 -5.81
N ASP A 91 6.68 3.30 -5.75
CA ASP A 91 8.02 3.43 -6.30
C ASP A 91 8.25 2.37 -7.37
N GLU A 92 8.50 2.82 -8.59
CA GLU A 92 8.55 1.99 -9.80
C GLU A 92 7.34 1.03 -9.92
N ASN A 93 7.50 -0.23 -9.51
CA ASN A 93 6.52 -1.31 -9.63
C ASN A 93 5.99 -1.83 -8.29
N GLN A 94 6.39 -1.24 -7.16
CA GLN A 94 5.97 -1.70 -5.83
C GLN A 94 5.80 -0.56 -4.82
N TYR A 95 5.11 -0.88 -3.74
CA TYR A 95 5.04 -0.06 -2.55
C TYR A 95 5.96 -0.65 -1.50
N GLU A 96 6.91 0.13 -0.99
CA GLU A 96 7.86 -0.30 0.03
C GLU A 96 7.65 0.48 1.33
N TYR A 97 7.42 -0.24 2.43
CA TYR A 97 7.23 0.30 3.76
C TYR A 97 8.29 -0.23 4.73
N ALA A 98 9.09 0.67 5.31
CA ALA A 98 9.97 0.35 6.42
C ALA A 98 9.19 0.46 7.74
N ILE A 99 9.07 -0.64 8.48
CA ILE A 99 8.35 -0.72 9.76
C ILE A 99 9.14 0.08 10.81
N PRO A 100 8.65 1.25 11.27
CA PRO A 100 9.37 2.07 12.21
C PRO A 100 9.24 1.53 13.64
N TYR A 101 10.32 1.65 14.41
CA TYR A 101 10.32 1.48 15.86
C TYR A 101 11.06 2.65 16.48
N TYR A 102 10.54 3.13 17.60
CA TYR A 102 11.15 4.21 18.37
C TYR A 102 11.65 3.63 19.68
N SER A 103 12.96 3.65 19.88
CA SER A 103 13.55 3.24 21.16
C SER A 103 13.30 4.29 22.24
N GLU A 104 13.56 3.93 23.50
CA GLU A 104 13.31 4.79 24.66
C GLU A 104 14.09 6.11 24.62
N ASP A 105 15.23 6.13 23.92
CA ASP A 105 16.05 7.33 23.68
C ASP A 105 15.52 8.22 22.55
N GLY A 106 14.42 7.82 21.88
CA GLY A 106 13.83 8.53 20.75
C GLY A 106 14.48 8.21 19.39
N SER A 107 15.49 7.33 19.34
CA SER A 107 16.10 6.91 18.07
C SER A 107 15.11 6.09 17.24
N ARG A 108 15.07 6.37 15.93
CA ARG A 108 14.23 5.61 14.98
C ARG A 108 15.02 4.42 14.44
N LEU A 109 14.52 3.22 14.70
CA LEU A 109 15.00 1.96 14.14
C LEU A 109 13.99 1.40 13.14
N THR A 110 14.42 0.43 12.34
CA THR A 110 13.58 -0.29 11.39
C THR A 110 13.49 -1.76 11.82
N LEU A 111 12.28 -2.23 12.13
CA LEU A 111 12.04 -3.63 12.53
C LEU A 111 11.88 -4.58 11.35
N GLY A 112 11.71 -4.04 10.15
CA GLY A 112 11.42 -4.85 8.99
C GLY A 112 10.95 -4.03 7.79
N PHE A 113 10.61 -4.75 6.73
CA PHE A 113 10.16 -4.19 5.47
C PHE A 113 8.94 -4.96 4.99
N ILE A 114 8.00 -4.22 4.42
CA ILE A 114 6.82 -4.73 3.73
C ILE A 114 6.88 -4.21 2.31
N HIS A 115 6.85 -5.14 1.36
CA HIS A 115 6.74 -4.87 -0.06
C HIS A 115 5.35 -5.32 -0.50
N ILE A 116 4.66 -4.45 -1.24
CA ILE A 116 3.34 -4.72 -1.81
C ILE A 116 3.43 -4.42 -3.31
N SER A 117 3.01 -5.34 -4.14
CA SER A 117 2.94 -5.14 -5.60
C SER A 117 2.06 -3.94 -5.95
N LYS A 118 2.32 -3.31 -7.11
CA LYS A 118 1.50 -2.21 -7.63
C LYS A 118 0.00 -2.54 -7.76
N ASP A 119 -0.30 -3.79 -8.08
CA ASP A 119 -1.65 -4.31 -8.28
C ASP A 119 -2.31 -4.81 -6.99
N LEU A 120 -1.59 -4.74 -5.86
CA LEU A 120 -2.06 -5.06 -4.50
C LEU A 120 -2.45 -6.54 -4.31
N ASP A 121 -1.98 -7.42 -5.19
CA ASP A 121 -2.27 -8.86 -5.18
C ASP A 121 -1.13 -9.70 -4.60
N GLN A 122 0.08 -9.15 -4.55
CA GLN A 122 1.27 -9.77 -3.93
C GLN A 122 1.82 -8.95 -2.77
N VAL A 123 2.29 -9.66 -1.74
CA VAL A 123 2.95 -9.12 -0.56
C VAL A 123 4.18 -9.96 -0.23
N TRP A 124 5.29 -9.29 0.04
CA TRP A 124 6.46 -9.89 0.66
C TRP A 124 6.84 -9.07 1.88
N MET A 125 7.07 -9.70 3.02
CA MET A 125 7.51 -8.97 4.20
C MET A 125 8.45 -9.77 5.08
N LYS A 126 9.29 -9.05 5.81
CA LYS A 126 10.09 -9.55 6.92
C LYS A 126 9.97 -8.60 8.09
N SER A 127 9.87 -9.11 9.30
CA SER A 127 9.91 -8.28 10.51
C SER A 127 10.47 -9.04 11.70
N SER A 128 11.08 -8.32 12.64
CA SER A 128 11.52 -8.89 13.91
C SER A 128 10.36 -9.50 14.71
N GLU A 129 9.14 -8.98 14.56
CA GLU A 129 7.97 -9.53 15.24
C GLU A 129 7.52 -10.88 14.66
N VAL A 130 7.65 -11.09 13.34
CA VAL A 130 7.46 -12.41 12.71
C VAL A 130 8.44 -13.41 13.32
N ASN A 131 9.72 -13.01 13.43
CA ASN A 131 10.76 -13.83 14.04
C ASN A 131 10.44 -14.19 15.49
N ILE A 132 10.04 -13.21 16.30
CA ILE A 132 9.67 -13.42 17.71
C ILE A 132 8.44 -14.33 17.82
N ARG A 133 7.39 -14.07 17.03
CA ARG A 133 6.11 -14.80 17.09
C ARG A 133 6.28 -16.28 16.74
N TYR A 134 7.09 -16.56 15.72
CA TYR A 134 7.26 -17.90 15.17
C TYR A 134 8.57 -18.58 15.61
N GLN A 135 9.33 -17.94 16.50
CA GLN A 135 10.62 -18.43 16.99
C GLN A 135 11.62 -18.71 15.86
N LEU A 136 11.65 -17.81 14.88
CA LEU A 136 12.53 -17.88 13.70
C LEU A 136 13.71 -16.93 13.87
N HIS A 137 14.87 -17.30 13.32
CA HIS A 137 16.00 -16.39 13.21
C HIS A 137 15.83 -15.42 12.03
N ASP A 138 15.40 -15.94 10.88
CA ASP A 138 15.19 -15.18 9.65
C ASP A 138 13.91 -15.65 8.94
N GLY A 139 12.78 -15.07 9.34
CA GLY A 139 11.43 -15.40 8.89
C GLY A 139 10.89 -14.36 7.92
N TYR A 140 10.25 -14.88 6.87
CA TYR A 140 9.66 -14.13 5.79
C TYR A 140 8.21 -14.55 5.60
N ILE A 141 7.42 -13.65 5.02
CA ILE A 141 6.07 -13.92 4.58
C ILE A 141 6.00 -13.57 3.12
N TYR A 142 5.48 -14.49 2.30
CA TYR A 142 5.23 -14.24 0.89
C TYR A 142 3.84 -14.70 0.50
N GLY A 143 3.14 -13.88 -0.27
CA GLY A 143 1.88 -14.23 -0.91
C GLY A 143 1.74 -13.53 -2.27
N PRO A 144 1.00 -14.11 -3.23
CA PRO A 144 0.27 -15.36 -3.11
C PRO A 144 1.22 -16.57 -3.23
N ALA A 145 1.12 -17.52 -2.30
CA ALA A 145 1.86 -18.78 -2.35
C ALA A 145 1.18 -19.87 -1.53
N SER A 146 1.25 -21.10 -2.04
CA SER A 146 0.72 -22.28 -1.35
C SER A 146 1.80 -23.06 -0.60
N SER A 147 3.06 -22.86 -0.97
CA SER A 147 4.26 -23.45 -0.38
C SER A 147 5.50 -22.57 -0.61
N THR A 148 6.61 -22.89 0.05
CA THR A 148 7.92 -22.25 -0.19
C THR A 148 8.44 -22.44 -1.61
N GLU A 149 8.09 -23.54 -2.27
CA GLU A 149 8.50 -23.84 -3.65
C GLU A 149 7.93 -22.81 -4.65
N ASP A 150 6.75 -22.24 -4.36
CA ASP A 150 6.06 -21.28 -5.23
C ASP A 150 6.68 -19.86 -5.17
N VAL A 151 7.57 -19.61 -4.21
CA VAL A 151 8.03 -18.25 -3.85
C VAL A 151 9.07 -17.72 -4.86
N GLY A 152 10.01 -18.55 -5.30
CA GLY A 152 11.24 -18.08 -5.97
C GLY A 152 11.00 -17.19 -7.20
N ASP A 153 10.30 -17.73 -8.20
CA ASP A 153 10.06 -17.02 -9.47
C ASP A 153 9.11 -15.82 -9.26
N SER A 154 8.09 -16.01 -8.43
CA SER A 154 7.06 -15.00 -8.17
C SER A 154 7.62 -13.79 -7.39
N LEU A 155 8.50 -14.02 -6.41
CA LEU A 155 9.16 -12.98 -5.64
C LEU A 155 10.15 -12.18 -6.49
N THR A 156 10.92 -12.86 -7.35
CA THR A 156 11.87 -12.20 -8.26
C THR A 156 11.15 -11.25 -9.19
N LYS A 157 10.02 -11.69 -9.75
CA LYS A 157 9.17 -10.87 -10.61
C LYS A 157 8.60 -9.66 -9.87
N MET A 158 8.17 -9.84 -8.62
CA MET A 158 7.65 -8.77 -7.78
C MET A 158 8.70 -7.69 -7.50
N LEU A 159 9.90 -8.09 -7.07
CA LEU A 159 10.94 -7.15 -6.63
C LEU A 159 11.67 -6.47 -7.79
N TYR A 160 11.82 -7.15 -8.93
CA TYR A 160 12.67 -6.68 -10.04
C TYR A 160 11.92 -6.43 -11.36
N GLY A 161 10.63 -6.76 -11.44
CA GLY A 161 9.82 -6.56 -12.64
C GLY A 161 10.29 -7.32 -13.89
N LYS A 162 11.05 -8.41 -13.70
CA LYS A 162 11.59 -9.26 -14.77
C LYS A 162 10.81 -10.57 -14.89
#